data_AF-A0A6M1S8L7-F1
#
_entry.id   AF-A0A6M1S8L7-F1
#
_cell.length_a   1.000
_cell.length_b   1.000
_cell.length_c   1.000
_cell.angle_alpha   90.00
_cell.angle_beta   90.00
_cell.angle_gamma   90.00
#
_symmetry.space_group_name_H-M   'P 1'
#
loop_
_entity.id
_entity.type
_entity.pdbx_description
1 polymer ?
#
loop_
_entity_poly.entity_id
_entity_poly.type
_entity_poly.pdbx_seq_one_letter_code
_entity_poly.pdbx_strand_id
1 'polypeptide(L)' 'TLVQEGVGRLLVAGGETSGAVVSALGVTTLRIGEQIDPGVPWTQTPWPGREAPLSLALKSGNFGGVDFFTRAFEVLA' A
#
# COMPACT_ATOMS: atom_id res chain seq x y z
N THR A 1 -14.05 2.77 -8.03
CA THR A 1 -13.12 2.84 -6.88
C THR A 1 -11.84 3.50 -7.35
N LEU A 2 -11.02 4.07 -6.46
CA LEU A 2 -9.75 4.74 -6.84
C LEU A 2 -8.87 3.87 -7.75
N VAL A 3 -8.78 2.57 -7.48
CA VAL A 3 -8.00 1.63 -8.30
C VAL A 3 -8.59 1.46 -9.70
N GLN A 4 -9.92 1.40 -9.83
CA GLN A 4 -10.61 1.37 -11.13
C GLN A 4 -10.45 2.69 -11.91
N GLU A 5 -10.27 3.81 -11.21
CA GLU A 5 -9.96 5.13 -11.79
C GLU A 5 -8.46 5.29 -12.13
N GLY A 6 -7.65 4.23 -11.98
CA GLY A 6 -6.26 4.19 -12.41
C GLY A 6 -5.23 4.41 -11.31
N VAL A 7 -5.64 4.68 -10.05
CA VAL A 7 -4.69 4.80 -8.93
C VAL A 7 -3.92 3.50 -8.76
N GLY A 8 -2.60 3.55 -8.92
CA GLY A 8 -1.71 2.37 -8.84
C GLY A 8 -0.97 2.22 -7.52
N ARG A 9 -1.09 3.21 -6.63
CA ARG A 9 -0.38 3.28 -5.36
C ARG A 9 -1.34 3.72 -4.28
N LEU A 10 -1.50 2.91 -3.24
CA LEU A 10 -2.38 3.20 -2.10
C LEU A 10 -1.58 3.18 -0.81
N LEU A 11 -1.67 4.28 -0.05
CA LEU A 11 -1.24 4.34 1.35
C LEU A 11 -2.50 4.27 2.21
N VAL A 12 -2.52 3.34 3.14
CA VAL A 12 -3.65 3.17 4.07
C VAL A 12 -3.10 3.17 5.48
N ALA A 13 -3.72 3.96 6.36
CA ALA A 13 -3.36 4.03 7.78
C ALA A 13 -4.50 3.52 8.65
N GLY A 14 -4.13 2.77 9.69
CA GLY A 14 -5.06 2.06 10.56
C GLY A 14 -5.12 0.58 10.21
N GLY A 15 -5.03 -0.30 11.22
CA GLY A 15 -5.00 -1.75 11.01
C GLY A 15 -6.31 -2.27 10.43
N GLU A 16 -7.42 -1.88 11.05
CA GLU A 16 -8.77 -2.25 10.62
C GLU A 16 -9.09 -1.67 9.23
N THR A 17 -8.71 -0.41 8.98
CA THR A 17 -8.89 0.24 7.68
C THR A 17 -8.08 -0.47 6.59
N SER A 18 -6.82 -0.82 6.89
CA SER A 18 -5.96 -1.57 5.96
C SER A 18 -6.57 -2.94 5.63
N GLY A 19 -7.06 -3.66 6.63
CA GLY A 19 -7.76 -4.93 6.45
C GLY A 19 -8.99 -4.77 5.56
N ALA A 20 -9.85 -3.78 5.85
CA ALA A 20 -11.04 -3.51 5.06
C ALA A 20 -10.71 -3.18 3.59
N VAL A 21 -9.67 -2.38 3.32
CA VAL A 21 -9.25 -2.04 1.96
C VAL A 21 -8.75 -3.28 1.22
N VAL A 22 -7.87 -4.08 1.82
CA VAL A 22 -7.34 -5.32 1.21
C VAL A 22 -8.48 -6.30 0.92
N SER A 23 -9.41 -6.49 1.86
CA SER A 23 -10.59 -7.34 1.66
C SER A 23 -11.50 -6.83 0.55
N ALA A 24 -11.78 -5.52 0.49
CA ALA A 24 -12.63 -4.93 -0.55
C ALA A 24 -12.00 -5.01 -1.94
N LEU A 25 -10.66 -4.98 -2.02
CA LEU A 25 -9.92 -5.17 -3.27
C LEU A 25 -9.74 -6.65 -3.65
N GLY A 26 -10.12 -7.59 -2.79
CA GLY A 26 -9.94 -9.04 -3.04
C GLY A 26 -8.48 -9.47 -3.08
N VAL A 27 -7.57 -8.72 -2.43
CA VAL A 27 -6.15 -9.02 -2.44
C VAL A 27 -5.84 -10.11 -1.41
N THR A 28 -5.33 -11.25 -1.89
CA THR A 28 -5.03 -12.43 -1.05
C THR A 28 -3.53 -12.70 -0.93
N THR A 29 -2.71 -12.05 -1.74
CA THR A 29 -1.26 -12.23 -1.75
C THR A 29 -0.56 -10.90 -1.99
N LEU A 30 0.50 -10.66 -1.22
CA LEU A 30 1.34 -9.49 -1.30
C LEU A 30 2.80 -9.94 -1.42
N ARG A 31 3.53 -9.35 -2.36
CA ARG A 31 4.98 -9.39 -2.40
C ARG A 31 5.51 -8.24 -1.55
N ILE A 32 6.37 -8.56 -0.58
CA ILE A 32 7.07 -7.55 0.22
C ILE A 32 8.14 -6.87 -0.65
N GLY A 33 8.13 -5.54 -0.68
CA GLY A 33 9.07 -4.69 -1.38
C GLY A 33 9.95 -3.89 -0.42
N GLU A 34 10.36 -2.72 -0.87
CA GLU A 34 11.23 -1.82 -0.10
C GLU A 34 10.57 -1.32 1.19
N GLN A 35 11.39 -1.17 2.23
CA GLN A 35 10.93 -0.69 3.52
C GLN A 35 10.81 0.84 3.50
N ILE A 36 9.62 1.37 3.85
CA ILE A 36 9.42 2.82 3.99
C ILE A 36 9.92 3.26 5.38
N ASP A 37 9.44 2.57 6.41
CA ASP A 37 9.78 2.76 7.81
C ASP A 37 9.81 1.39 8.52
N PRO A 38 10.42 1.28 9.72
CA PRO A 38 10.46 0.04 10.47
C PRO A 38 9.07 -0.59 10.64
N GLY A 39 8.91 -1.81 10.09
CA GLY A 39 7.64 -2.54 10.14
C GLY A 39 6.58 -2.13 9.11
N VAL A 40 6.88 -1.18 8.22
CA VAL A 40 5.94 -0.74 7.16
C VAL A 40 6.66 -0.70 5.81
N PRO A 41 6.65 -1.82 5.06
CA PRO A 41 7.18 -1.85 3.71
C PRO A 41 6.12 -1.46 2.67
N TRP A 42 6.59 -1.08 1.49
CA TRP A 42 5.80 -1.23 0.27
C TRP A 42 5.51 -2.70 0.02
N THR A 43 4.32 -2.97 -0.48
CA THR A 43 3.91 -4.29 -0.93
C THR A 43 3.29 -4.20 -2.32
N GLN A 44 3.36 -5.28 -3.09
CA GLN A 44 2.88 -5.30 -4.47
C GLN A 44 2.01 -6.53 -4.73
N THR A 45 0.99 -6.37 -5.56
CA THR A 45 0.14 -7.47 -6.02
C THR A 45 -0.27 -7.26 -7.49
N PRO A 46 -0.35 -8.32 -8.30
CA PRO A 46 -0.90 -8.20 -9.66
C PRO A 46 -2.33 -7.64 -9.61
N TRP A 47 -2.68 -6.80 -10.59
CA TRP A 47 -4.03 -6.24 -10.68
C TRP A 47 -4.63 -6.46 -12.09
N PRO A 48 -5.87 -6.97 -12.20
CA PRO A 48 -6.49 -7.20 -13.50
C PRO A 48 -6.52 -5.94 -14.38
N GLY A 49 -6.13 -6.10 -15.64
CA GLY A 49 -6.12 -5.01 -16.62
C GLY A 49 -5.00 -3.99 -16.44
N ARG A 50 -3.97 -4.28 -15.65
CA ARG A 50 -2.78 -3.44 -15.48
C ARG A 50 -1.50 -4.22 -15.73
N GLU A 51 -0.58 -3.60 -16.46
CA GLU A 51 0.77 -4.16 -16.67
C GLU A 51 1.62 -4.01 -15.39
N ALA A 52 1.58 -2.82 -14.77
CA ALA A 52 2.23 -2.57 -13.49
C ALA A 52 1.39 -3.11 -12.32
N PRO A 53 2.03 -3.69 -11.28
CA PRO A 53 1.33 -4.17 -10.09
C PRO A 53 0.71 -3.02 -9.29
N LEU A 54 -0.35 -3.33 -8.55
CA LEU A 54 -0.87 -2.43 -7.54
C LEU A 54 0.09 -2.40 -6.35
N SER A 55 0.54 -1.21 -5.97
CA SER A 55 1.40 -1.01 -4.80
C SER A 55 0.57 -0.55 -3.61
N LEU A 56 0.81 -1.17 -2.46
CA LEU A 56 0.08 -0.95 -1.20
C LEU A 56 1.09 -0.73 -0.07
N ALA A 57 0.92 0.34 0.69
CA ALA A 57 1.59 0.55 1.97
C ALA A 57 0.53 0.53 3.07
N LEU A 58 0.59 -0.49 3.93
CA LEU A 58 -0.42 -0.77 4.96
C LEU A 58 0.17 -0.42 6.34
N LYS A 59 -0.14 0.76 6.85
CA LYS A 59 0.44 1.31 8.06
C LYS A 59 -0.46 1.06 9.26
N SER A 60 0.01 0.28 10.24
CA SER A 60 -0.66 0.22 11.55
C SER A 60 -0.56 1.57 12.29
N GLY A 61 -1.45 1.80 13.26
CA GLY A 61 -1.67 3.12 13.90
C GLY A 61 -0.39 3.84 14.31
N ASN A 62 0.40 3.25 15.20
CA ASN A 62 1.57 3.93 15.80
C ASN A 62 2.90 3.78 15.03
N PHE A 63 2.87 3.23 13.81
CA PHE A 63 4.10 2.97 13.04
C PHE A 63 4.51 4.16 12.16
N GLY A 64 5.81 4.39 12.02
CA GLY A 64 6.36 5.41 11.12
C GLY A 64 6.35 6.85 11.66
N GLY A 65 7.13 7.70 10.99
CA GLY A 65 7.34 9.10 11.35
C GLY A 65 6.19 10.04 10.99
N VAL A 66 6.26 11.29 11.46
CA VAL A 66 5.29 12.36 11.12
C VAL A 66 5.22 12.63 9.61
N ASP A 67 6.31 12.37 8.91
CA ASP A 67 6.50 12.55 7.48
C ASP A 67 6.24 11.27 6.66
N PHE A 68 5.74 10.19 7.29
CA PHE A 68 5.57 8.87 6.65
C PHE A 68 4.87 8.95 5.30
N PHE A 69 3.77 9.69 5.20
CA PHE A 69 2.99 9.77 3.96
C PHE A 69 3.75 10.43 2.82
N THR A 70 4.57 11.44 3.11
CA THR A 70 5.41 12.10 2.10
C THR A 70 6.56 11.17 1.73
N ARG A 71 7.29 10.66 2.73
CA ARG A 71 8.43 9.76 2.56
C ARG A 71 8.07 8.53 1.72
N ALA A 72 6.93 7.91 1.98
CA ALA A 72 6.46 6.73 1.26
C ALA A 72 6.46 6.91 -0.28
N PHE A 73 6.16 8.11 -0.77
CA PHE A 73 6.20 8.41 -2.20
C PHE A 73 7.59 8.82 -2.72
N GLU A 74 8.52 9.17 -1.84
CA GLU A 74 9.93 9.45 -2.18
C GLU A 74 10.75 8.17 -2.35
N VAL A 75 10.42 7.10 -1.60
CA VAL A 75 11.13 5.81 -1.69
C VAL A 75 10.72 4.96 -2.89
N LEU A 76 9.59 5.26 -3.52
CA LEU A 76 9.17 4.58 -4.76
C LEU A 76 9.91 5.17 -5.96
N ALA A 77 10.95 4.48 -6.41
CA ALA A 77 11.55 4.69 -7.73
C ALA A 77 10.63 4.22 -8.86
#